data_AF-A0AAU3E4T1-F1
#
_entry.id   AF-A0AAU3E4T1-F1
#
_cell.length_a   1.000
_cell.length_b   1.000
_cell.length_c   1.000
_cell.angle_alpha   90.00
_cell.angle_beta   90.00
_cell.angle_gamma   90.00
#
_symmetry.space_group_name_H-M   'P 1'
#
loop_
_entity.id
_entity.type
_entity.pdbx_description
1 polymer ?
#
loop_
_entity_poly.entity_id
_entity_poly.type
_entity_poly.pdbx_seq_one_letter_code
_entity_poly.pdbx_strand_id
1 'polypeptide(L)'
;MGEAPEDAALREAREETGLTGFTVVRKLGEVKYDISPLRFEIQNRHVFQLELTGPAPERWASQEDHDGEQEPTRFECFWIQLKAAHVLQSGQGALLGRLFD
;
A
#
# COMPACT_ATOMS: atom_id res chain seq x y z
N MET A 1 -6.94 -11.58 19.22
CA MET A 1 -5.53 -11.37 18.81
C MET A 1 -5.57 -10.57 17.52
N GLY A 2 -4.74 -9.54 17.37
CA GLY A 2 -4.68 -8.76 16.13
C GLY A 2 -3.95 -9.50 15.02
N GLU A 3 -4.22 -9.10 13.78
CA GLU A 3 -3.50 -9.53 12.57
C GLU A 3 -2.02 -9.06 12.64
N ALA A 4 -1.08 -9.86 12.13
CA ALA A 4 0.31 -9.42 12.04
C ALA A 4 0.44 -8.31 10.97
N PRO A 5 1.31 -7.29 11.15
CA PRO A 5 1.42 -6.21 10.17
C PRO A 5 1.80 -6.66 8.76
N GLU A 6 2.50 -7.79 8.62
CA GLU A 6 2.84 -8.37 7.31
C GLU A 6 1.63 -9.01 6.61
N ASP A 7 0.78 -9.71 7.38
CA ASP A 7 -0.46 -10.31 6.89
C ASP A 7 -1.42 -9.20 6.46
N ALA A 8 -1.53 -8.15 7.28
CA ALA A 8 -2.30 -6.96 6.95
C ALA A 8 -1.78 -6.32 5.65
N ALA A 9 -0.47 -6.09 5.51
CA ALA A 9 0.08 -5.50 4.29
C ALA A 9 -0.21 -6.33 3.03
N LEU A 10 -0.17 -7.66 3.13
CA LEU A 10 -0.54 -8.55 2.02
C LEU A 10 -2.03 -8.52 1.71
N ARG A 11 -2.90 -8.50 2.73
CA ARG A 11 -4.34 -8.42 2.57
C ARG A 11 -4.73 -7.09 1.90
N GLU A 12 -4.28 -5.97 2.44
CA GLU A 12 -4.56 -4.62 1.91
C GLU A 12 -4.08 -4.49 0.46
N ALA A 13 -2.86 -4.96 0.14
CA ALA A 13 -2.35 -4.92 -1.23
C ALA A 13 -3.24 -5.72 -2.21
N ARG A 14 -3.84 -6.82 -1.76
CA ARG A 14 -4.77 -7.62 -2.58
C ARG A 14 -6.11 -6.92 -2.73
N GLU A 15 -6.64 -6.33 -1.67
CA GLU A 15 -7.93 -5.63 -1.65
C GLU A 15 -7.87 -4.36 -2.52
N GLU A 16 -6.87 -3.51 -2.36
CA GLU A 16 -6.76 -2.26 -3.10
C GLU A 16 -6.43 -2.49 -4.59
N THR A 17 -5.52 -3.43 -4.89
CA THR A 17 -5.02 -3.63 -6.27
C THR A 17 -5.75 -4.71 -7.04
N GLY A 18 -6.45 -5.63 -6.38
CA GLY A 18 -7.05 -6.81 -7.01
C GLY A 18 -6.05 -7.87 -7.48
N LEU A 19 -4.73 -7.67 -7.27
CA LEU A 19 -3.69 -8.63 -7.63
C LEU A 19 -3.37 -9.55 -6.43
N THR A 20 -3.20 -10.84 -6.69
CA THR A 20 -3.07 -11.83 -5.60
C THR A 20 -1.64 -12.34 -5.36
N GLY A 21 -0.75 -12.17 -6.34
CA GLY A 21 0.59 -12.78 -6.37
C GLY A 21 1.65 -12.13 -5.47
N PHE A 22 1.25 -11.39 -4.43
CA PHE A 22 2.20 -10.68 -3.56
C PHE A 22 2.87 -11.60 -2.55
N THR A 23 4.18 -11.37 -2.36
CA THR A 23 4.98 -11.92 -1.26
C THR A 23 5.75 -10.79 -0.57
N VAL A 24 6.02 -10.94 0.73
CA VAL A 24 6.83 -9.96 1.48
C VAL A 24 8.30 -10.24 1.23
N VAL A 25 9.03 -9.25 0.72
CA VAL A 25 10.50 -9.32 0.58
C VAL A 25 11.14 -8.98 1.92
N ARG A 26 10.79 -7.82 2.48
CA ARG A 26 11.30 -7.33 3.77
C ARG A 26 10.45 -6.20 4.33
N LYS A 27 10.57 -5.98 5.64
CA LYS A 27 10.10 -4.75 6.30
C LYS A 27 11.12 -3.63 6.10
N LEU A 28 10.69 -2.49 5.57
CA LEU A 28 11.53 -1.29 5.42
C LEU A 28 11.64 -0.51 6.72
N GLY A 29 10.59 -0.51 7.54
CA GLY A 29 10.61 0.11 8.86
C GLY A 29 9.23 0.53 9.33
N GLU A 30 9.23 1.46 10.28
CA GLU A 30 8.03 2.07 10.85
C GLU A 30 8.14 3.59 10.80
N VAL A 31 7.03 4.27 10.52
CA VAL A 31 6.95 5.72 10.48
C VAL A 31 5.70 6.21 11.21
N LYS A 32 5.85 7.27 12.00
CA LYS A 32 4.72 8.01 12.56
C LYS A 32 4.34 9.13 11.61
N TYR A 33 3.08 9.19 11.21
CA TYR A 33 2.56 10.21 10.30
C TYR A 33 1.36 10.92 10.91
N ASP A 34 1.43 12.23 11.04
CA ASP A 34 0.30 13.07 11.45
C ASP A 34 -0.52 13.39 10.19
N ILE A 35 -1.77 12.90 10.14
CA ILE A 35 -2.67 13.09 9.00
C ILE A 35 -3.59 14.31 9.17
N SER A 36 -3.28 15.19 10.13
CA SER A 36 -3.99 16.47 10.30
C SER A 36 -3.73 17.40 9.11
N PRO A 37 -4.74 18.18 8.65
CA PRO A 37 -6.08 18.31 9.20
C PRO A 37 -7.12 17.33 8.63
N LEU A 38 -6.73 16.40 7.74
CA LEU A 38 -7.67 15.46 7.11
C LEU A 38 -8.35 14.56 8.15
N ARG A 39 -7.57 14.01 9.08
CA ARG A 39 -8.05 13.39 10.32
C ARG A 39 -7.11 13.79 11.45
N PHE A 40 -7.65 14.11 12.62
CA PHE A 40 -6.84 14.50 13.77
C PHE A 40 -6.29 13.26 14.50
N GLU A 41 -5.38 12.56 13.85
CA GLU A 41 -4.77 11.31 14.33
C GLU A 41 -3.30 11.18 13.91
N ILE A 42 -2.52 10.45 14.71
CA ILE A 42 -1.15 10.04 14.38
C ILE A 42 -1.17 8.55 14.03
N GLN A 43 -0.82 8.23 12.81
CA GLN A 43 -0.77 6.86 12.31
C GLN A 43 0.63 6.27 12.54
N ASN A 44 0.70 5.07 13.15
CA ASN A 44 1.92 4.26 13.20
C ASN A 44 1.89 3.30 12.01
N ARG A 45 2.68 3.58 10.97
CA ARG A 45 2.67 2.82 9.73
C ARG A 45 3.84 1.87 9.67
N HIS A 46 3.56 0.60 9.40
CA HIS A 46 4.56 -0.39 9.06
C HIS A 46 4.72 -0.41 7.54
N VAL A 47 5.94 -0.25 7.04
CA VAL A 47 6.20 -0.19 5.60
C VAL A 47 6.95 -1.44 5.17
N PHE A 48 6.43 -2.12 4.15
CA PHE A 48 6.99 -3.35 3.59
C PHE A 48 7.31 -3.18 2.12
N GLN A 49 8.35 -3.88 1.66
CA GLN A 49 8.58 -4.12 0.26
C GLN A 49 7.91 -5.43 -0.12
N LEU A 50 7.01 -5.38 -1.09
CA LEU A 50 6.34 -6.55 -1.66
C LEU A 50 6.92 -6.86 -3.04
N GLU A 51 6.97 -8.13 -3.38
CA GLU A 51 7.22 -8.62 -4.74
C GLU A 51 5.92 -9.20 -5.31
N LEU A 52 5.57 -8.80 -6.53
CA LEU A 52 4.46 -9.38 -7.27
C LEU A 52 4.98 -10.51 -8.17
N THR A 53 4.55 -11.72 -7.86
CA THR A 53 4.78 -12.90 -8.70
C THR A 53 3.57 -13.13 -9.61
N GLY A 54 3.78 -13.08 -10.92
CA GLY A 54 2.72 -13.28 -11.91
C GLY A 54 2.48 -12.07 -12.81
N PRO A 55 1.31 -11.97 -13.46
CA PRO A 55 0.99 -10.87 -14.37
C PRO A 55 1.01 -9.51 -13.67
N ALA A 56 1.81 -8.59 -14.22
CA ALA A 56 1.88 -7.20 -13.79
C ALA A 56 1.44 -6.29 -14.96
N PRO A 57 0.13 -6.13 -15.20
CA PRO A 57 -0.35 -5.23 -16.26
C PRO A 57 0.12 -3.80 -16.00
N GLU A 58 0.39 -3.03 -17.06
CA GLU A 58 0.86 -1.65 -16.92
C GLU A 58 -0.20 -0.74 -16.26
N ARG A 59 -1.48 -1.02 -16.55
CA ARG A 59 -2.65 -0.30 -16.05
C ARG A 59 -3.86 -1.24 -15.98
N TRP A 60 -4.65 -1.17 -14.92
CA TRP A 60 -5.83 -2.01 -14.73
C TRP A 60 -6.86 -1.35 -13.82
N ALA A 61 -8.10 -1.84 -13.86
CA ALA A 61 -9.15 -1.43 -12.94
C ALA A 61 -9.15 -2.35 -11.71
N SER A 62 -9.36 -1.78 -10.52
CA SER A 62 -9.56 -2.48 -9.26
C SER A 62 -10.75 -1.88 -8.50
N GLN A 63 -11.20 -2.56 -7.46
CA GLN A 63 -12.18 -2.02 -6.52
C GLN A 63 -11.94 -2.57 -5.11
N GLU A 64 -12.17 -1.73 -4.11
CA GLU A 64 -12.22 -2.12 -2.71
C GLU A 64 -13.69 -2.14 -2.27
N ASP A 65 -14.16 -3.31 -1.85
CA ASP A 65 -15.56 -3.57 -1.51
C ASP A 65 -15.92 -3.19 -0.06
N HIS A 66 -14.97 -2.67 0.72
CA HIS A 66 -15.13 -2.37 2.15
C HIS A 66 -15.63 -3.61 2.93
N ASP A 67 -16.62 -3.42 3.81
CA ASP A 67 -17.36 -4.47 4.51
C ASP A 67 -18.57 -4.99 3.71
N GLY A 68 -18.72 -4.56 2.45
CA GLY A 68 -19.88 -4.87 1.60
C GLY A 68 -21.15 -4.08 1.93
N GLU A 69 -21.14 -3.23 2.96
CA GLU A 69 -22.28 -2.37 3.31
C GLU A 69 -22.23 -1.02 2.57
N GLN A 70 -21.05 -0.62 2.12
CA GLN A 70 -20.78 0.64 1.41
C GLN A 70 -20.56 0.41 -0.09
N GLU A 71 -20.79 1.46 -0.90
CA GLU A 71 -20.48 1.38 -2.33
C GLU A 71 -18.97 1.13 -2.52
N PRO A 72 -18.58 0.19 -3.41
CA PRO A 72 -17.17 -0.09 -3.66
C PRO A 72 -16.43 1.14 -4.15
N THR A 73 -15.23 1.35 -3.62
CA THR A 73 -14.34 2.40 -4.13
C THR A 73 -13.63 1.88 -5.36
N ARG A 74 -13.91 2.48 -6.52
CA ARG A 74 -13.30 2.08 -7.79
C ARG A 74 -11.95 2.77 -7.98
N PHE A 75 -10.96 1.98 -8.37
CA PHE A 75 -9.61 2.45 -8.61
C PHE A 75 -9.17 2.17 -10.05
N GLU A 76 -8.32 3.06 -10.55
CA GLU A 76 -7.44 2.77 -11.67
C GLU A 76 -6.02 2.65 -11.13
N CYS A 77 -5.45 1.45 -11.25
CA CYS A 77 -4.12 1.13 -10.77
C CYS A 77 -3.14 1.15 -11.94
N PHE A 78 -1.92 1.65 -11.69
CA PHE A 78 -0.83 1.65 -12.65
C PHE A 78 0.52 1.76 -11.93
N TRP A 79 1.58 1.33 -12.60
CA TRP A 79 2.93 1.42 -12.07
C TRP A 79 3.56 2.79 -12.37
N ILE A 80 4.30 3.32 -11.41
CA ILE A 80 5.16 4.50 -11.61
C ILE A 80 6.63 4.11 -11.42
N GLN A 81 7.51 4.79 -12.13
CA GLN A 81 8.95 4.65 -11.93
C GLN A 81 9.34 5.19 -10.56
N LEU A 82 10.27 4.54 -9.85
CA LEU A 82 10.71 4.99 -8.51
C LEU A 82 11.20 6.44 -8.49
N LYS A 83 11.84 6.92 -9.56
CA LYS A 83 12.25 8.34 -9.72
C LYS A 83 11.07 9.33 -9.68
N ALA A 84 9.86 8.86 -10.00
CA ALA A 84 8.63 9.64 -9.96
C ALA A 84 7.87 9.49 -8.63
N ALA A 85 8.35 8.69 -7.67
CA ALA A 85 7.62 8.38 -6.44
C ALA A 85 7.42 9.58 -5.49
N HIS A 86 8.01 10.75 -5.79
CA HIS A 86 7.74 12.00 -5.09
C HIS A 86 6.26 12.44 -5.20
N VAL A 87 5.51 11.91 -6.17
CA VAL A 87 4.07 12.18 -6.32
C VAL A 87 3.20 11.46 -5.29
N LEU A 88 3.75 10.48 -4.55
CA LEU A 88 3.01 9.74 -3.54
C LEU A 88 2.58 10.67 -2.41
N GLN A 89 1.27 10.76 -2.21
CA GLN A 89 0.68 11.67 -1.24
C GLN A 89 0.78 11.13 0.19
N SER A 90 0.49 12.01 1.15
CA SER A 90 0.33 11.65 2.56
C SER A 90 1.51 10.90 3.17
N GLY A 91 2.74 11.17 2.70
CA GLY A 91 3.96 10.53 3.21
C GLY A 91 4.14 9.06 2.85
N GLN A 92 3.38 8.51 1.89
CA GLN A 92 3.47 7.10 1.49
C GLN A 92 4.85 6.73 0.89
N GLY A 93 5.64 7.70 0.45
CA GLY A 93 7.01 7.49 -0.03
C GLY A 93 8.11 7.51 1.05
N ALA A 94 7.77 7.65 2.35
CA ALA A 94 8.72 8.01 3.40
C ALA A 94 9.95 7.09 3.52
N LEU A 95 9.80 5.79 3.25
CA LEU A 95 10.88 4.79 3.42
C LEU A 95 11.40 4.20 2.10
N LEU A 96 11.05 4.78 0.94
CA LEU A 96 11.52 4.28 -0.36
C LEU A 96 13.05 4.29 -0.51
N GLY A 97 13.75 5.22 0.15
CA GLY A 97 15.22 5.25 0.14
C GLY A 97 15.85 3.95 0.65
N ARG A 98 15.18 3.26 1.58
CA ARG A 98 15.65 1.98 2.16
C ARG A 98 15.58 0.79 1.21
N LEU A 99 15.06 0.96 0.00
CA LEU A 99 15.14 -0.07 -1.04
C LEU A 99 16.58 -0.28 -1.53
N PHE A 100 17.47 0.70 -1.31
CA PHE A 100 18.84 0.69 -1.80
C PHE A 100 19.89 0.48 -0.69
N ASP A 101 19.42 0.23 0.53
CA ASP A 101 20.24 -0.22 1.67
C ASP A 101 20.65 -1.70 1.51
#